data_AF-A0AB36T0X3-F1
#
_entry.id   AF-A0AB36T0X3-F1
#
_cell.length_a   1.000
_cell.length_b   1.000
_cell.length_c   1.000
_cell.angle_alpha   90.00
_cell.angle_beta   90.00
_cell.angle_gamma   90.00
#
_symmetry.space_group_name_H-M   'P 1'
#
loop_
_entity.id
_entity.type
_entity.pdbx_description
1 polymer ?
#
loop_
_entity_poly.entity_id
_entity_poly.type
_entity_poly.pdbx_seq_one_letter_code
_entity_poly.pdbx_strand_id
1 'polypeptide(L)'
;MTDFQKQFFARLHIEEKETISFEDLSQLMYGMAQTVPFENLNVLENNFKEISKENLKEKILVNNRGGLCYELNPTMYYFLKDFGLDVYLVSGTVYNAANSIWAVDSGHIATVLKHHHKLYLIEVGFGSYLPLAPVPFSGEVVHSVTGDYRIRKETTEKGNYILEMRKNNEFLNQSSADDWTLGYAFYIEEVDETKANAAQKIIVEHEGSPFNKVPLIVKLTHDGHASLTKDSLTITKDGKKSKEEVTDEQYTNLLHSKFGITL
;
A
#
# COMPACT_ATOMS: atom_id res chain seq x y z
N MET A 1 -10.96 -17.32 15.53
CA MET A 1 -10.88 -16.53 14.27
C MET A 1 -12.17 -15.77 13.96
N THR A 2 -12.09 -14.48 13.64
CA THR A 2 -13.23 -13.65 13.20
C THR A 2 -13.58 -13.91 11.72
N ASP A 3 -14.75 -13.48 11.27
CA ASP A 3 -15.11 -13.51 9.84
C ASP A 3 -14.12 -12.70 8.98
N PHE A 4 -13.68 -11.53 9.46
CA PHE A 4 -12.69 -10.71 8.77
C PHE A 4 -11.37 -11.47 8.54
N GLN A 5 -10.86 -12.16 9.56
CA GLN A 5 -9.62 -12.95 9.46
C GLN A 5 -9.74 -14.09 8.44
N LYS A 6 -10.87 -14.82 8.42
CA LYS A 6 -11.11 -15.88 7.45
C LYS A 6 -11.12 -15.35 6.01
N GLN A 7 -11.87 -14.27 5.78
CA GLN A 7 -11.91 -13.61 4.47
C GLN A 7 -10.53 -13.11 4.05
N PHE A 8 -9.73 -12.61 4.99
CA PHE A 8 -8.38 -12.12 4.73
C PHE A 8 -7.43 -13.26 4.30
N PHE A 9 -7.40 -14.37 5.03
CA PHE A 9 -6.60 -15.54 4.64
C PHE A 9 -7.02 -16.09 3.26
N ALA A 10 -8.33 -16.21 3.02
CA ALA A 10 -8.87 -16.64 1.74
C ALA A 10 -8.43 -15.71 0.59
N ARG A 11 -8.52 -14.39 0.81
CA ARG A 11 -8.14 -13.36 -0.18
C ARG A 11 -6.66 -13.39 -0.55
N LEU A 12 -5.80 -13.73 0.42
CA LEU A 12 -4.35 -13.83 0.25
C LEU A 12 -3.89 -15.22 -0.23
N HIS A 13 -4.79 -16.20 -0.28
CA HIS A 13 -4.47 -17.61 -0.55
C HIS A 13 -3.44 -18.20 0.42
N ILE A 14 -3.56 -17.82 1.70
CA ILE A 14 -2.75 -18.34 2.81
C ILE A 14 -3.64 -19.23 3.67
N GLU A 15 -3.09 -20.33 4.18
CA GLU A 15 -3.81 -21.21 5.11
C GLU A 15 -4.21 -20.45 6.39
N GLU A 16 -5.44 -20.70 6.85
CA GLU A 16 -5.94 -20.12 8.10
C GLU A 16 -5.02 -20.49 9.28
N LYS A 17 -4.66 -19.49 10.09
CA LYS A 17 -3.88 -19.69 11.33
C LYS A 17 -4.68 -19.22 12.53
N GLU A 18 -4.79 -20.05 13.56
CA GLU A 18 -5.45 -19.65 14.83
C GLU A 18 -4.65 -18.62 15.63
N THR A 19 -3.34 -18.54 15.38
CA THR A 19 -2.43 -17.55 15.98
C THR A 19 -1.46 -17.05 14.92
N ILE A 20 -1.09 -15.77 14.97
CA ILE A 20 0.00 -15.21 14.17
C ILE A 20 1.16 -14.79 15.06
N SER A 21 2.39 -15.11 14.67
CA SER A 21 3.60 -14.60 15.30
C SER A 21 4.16 -13.40 14.54
N PHE A 22 5.19 -12.74 15.09
CA PHE A 22 5.85 -11.63 14.41
C PHE A 22 6.52 -12.08 13.09
N GLU A 23 7.02 -13.30 13.04
CA GLU A 23 7.69 -13.89 11.88
C GLU A 23 6.72 -14.10 10.70
N ASP A 24 5.44 -14.33 10.99
CA ASP A 24 4.39 -14.51 9.98
C ASP A 24 4.09 -13.21 9.19
N LEU A 25 4.43 -12.04 9.75
CA LEU A 25 4.06 -10.74 9.18
C LEU A 25 4.65 -10.51 7.79
N SER A 26 5.89 -10.96 7.56
CA SER A 26 6.53 -10.84 6.24
C SER A 26 5.77 -11.64 5.17
N GLN A 27 5.34 -12.86 5.50
CA GLN A 27 4.54 -13.70 4.61
C GLN A 27 3.17 -13.06 4.32
N LEU A 28 2.52 -12.50 5.34
CA LEU A 28 1.23 -11.82 5.20
C LEU A 28 1.34 -10.57 4.31
N MET A 29 2.35 -9.73 4.55
CA MET A 29 2.61 -8.53 3.75
C MET A 29 2.95 -8.88 2.29
N TYR A 30 3.77 -9.91 2.08
CA TYR A 30 4.07 -10.43 0.75
C TYR A 30 2.82 -10.97 0.05
N GLY A 31 2.03 -11.81 0.74
CA GLY A 31 0.79 -12.36 0.19
C GLY A 31 -0.19 -11.26 -0.22
N MET A 32 -0.33 -10.23 0.60
CA MET A 32 -1.17 -9.07 0.26
C MET A 32 -0.66 -8.35 -0.99
N ALA A 33 0.64 -8.10 -1.10
CA ALA A 33 1.23 -7.43 -2.27
C ALA A 33 1.07 -8.22 -3.59
N GLN A 34 0.99 -9.56 -3.51
CA GLN A 34 0.80 -10.44 -4.67
C GLN A 34 -0.67 -10.56 -5.10
N THR A 35 -1.61 -10.39 -4.17
CA THR A 35 -3.03 -10.72 -4.37
C THR A 35 -3.94 -9.49 -4.42
N VAL A 36 -3.66 -8.46 -3.63
CA VAL A 36 -4.48 -7.24 -3.49
C VAL A 36 -3.81 -6.09 -4.25
N PRO A 37 -4.38 -5.61 -5.37
CA PRO A 37 -3.80 -4.52 -6.13
C PRO A 37 -3.94 -3.17 -5.40
N PHE A 38 -2.97 -2.29 -5.66
CA PHE A 38 -3.12 -0.86 -5.43
C PHE A 38 -3.94 -0.25 -6.57
N GLU A 39 -5.09 0.36 -6.30
CA GLU A 39 -5.97 0.91 -7.33
C GLU A 39 -6.83 2.08 -6.85
N ASN A 40 -7.22 2.96 -7.79
CA ASN A 40 -8.03 4.15 -7.54
C ASN A 40 -9.40 4.15 -8.25
N LEU A 41 -9.90 3.00 -8.69
CA LEU A 41 -11.06 2.95 -9.58
C LEU A 41 -12.31 3.50 -8.90
N ASN A 42 -12.49 3.23 -7.61
CA ASN A 42 -13.64 3.75 -6.86
C ASN A 42 -13.66 5.27 -6.72
N VAL A 43 -12.48 5.92 -6.78
CA VAL A 43 -12.37 7.38 -6.81
C VAL A 43 -12.95 7.91 -8.12
N LEU A 44 -12.67 7.25 -9.24
CA LEU A 44 -13.09 7.69 -10.57
C LEU A 44 -14.55 7.34 -10.87
N GLU A 45 -15.05 6.25 -10.29
CA GLU A 45 -16.45 5.81 -10.39
C GLU A 45 -17.37 6.53 -9.39
N ASN A 46 -16.82 7.37 -8.49
CA ASN A 46 -17.56 8.02 -7.41
C ASN A 46 -18.39 7.04 -6.55
N ASN A 47 -17.89 5.82 -6.36
CA ASN A 47 -18.53 4.76 -5.57
C ASN A 47 -17.72 4.37 -4.32
N PHE A 48 -16.76 5.22 -3.93
CA PHE A 48 -16.03 5.09 -2.66
C PHE A 48 -17.00 5.17 -1.47
N LYS A 49 -16.67 4.45 -0.40
CA LYS A 49 -17.48 4.38 0.82
C LYS A 49 -16.66 4.87 2.01
N GLU A 50 -17.32 5.08 3.14
CA GLU A 50 -16.64 5.36 4.40
C GLU A 50 -15.62 4.27 4.72
N ILE A 51 -14.43 4.67 5.17
CA ILE A 51 -13.38 3.76 5.63
C ILE A 51 -13.82 3.18 6.97
N SER A 52 -14.36 1.96 6.92
CA SER A 52 -14.75 1.17 8.09
C SER A 52 -14.34 -0.28 7.90
N LYS A 53 -14.26 -1.03 9.00
CA LYS A 53 -13.97 -2.47 8.95
C LYS A 53 -14.94 -3.23 8.05
N GLU A 54 -16.24 -2.95 8.11
CA GLU A 54 -17.23 -3.62 7.27
C GLU A 54 -17.05 -3.30 5.78
N ASN A 55 -16.89 -2.01 5.45
CA ASN A 55 -16.77 -1.58 4.05
C ASN A 55 -15.46 -2.09 3.41
N LEU A 56 -14.36 -2.12 4.18
CA LEU A 56 -13.08 -2.66 3.70
C LEU A 56 -13.15 -4.18 3.51
N LYS A 57 -13.79 -4.91 4.43
CA LYS A 57 -14.03 -6.35 4.27
C LYS A 57 -14.80 -6.61 2.97
N GLU A 58 -15.90 -5.89 2.78
CA GLU A 58 -16.77 -6.04 1.62
C GLU A 58 -16.02 -5.72 0.32
N LYS A 59 -15.31 -4.58 0.26
CA LYS A 59 -14.59 -4.17 -0.94
C LYS A 59 -13.40 -5.10 -1.24
N ILE A 60 -12.46 -5.18 -0.31
CA ILE A 60 -11.12 -5.75 -0.56
C ILE A 60 -11.16 -7.28 -0.52
N LEU A 61 -11.89 -7.85 0.45
CA LEU A 61 -11.83 -9.28 0.75
C LEU A 61 -12.94 -10.06 0.03
N VAL A 62 -14.19 -9.57 0.10
CA VAL A 62 -15.34 -10.25 -0.52
C VAL A 62 -15.41 -9.99 -2.02
N ASN A 63 -15.38 -8.72 -2.43
CA ASN A 63 -15.48 -8.33 -3.84
C ASN A 63 -14.14 -8.39 -4.60
N ASN A 64 -13.09 -8.93 -3.97
CA ASN A 64 -11.75 -9.11 -4.54
C ASN A 64 -11.10 -7.84 -5.12
N ARG A 65 -11.55 -6.64 -4.71
CA ARG A 65 -11.00 -5.37 -5.19
C ARG A 65 -9.68 -5.01 -4.51
N GLY A 66 -9.05 -3.96 -5.03
CA GLY A 66 -7.91 -3.32 -4.41
C GLY A 66 -8.28 -2.02 -3.70
N GLY A 67 -7.29 -1.20 -3.41
CA GLY A 67 -7.51 0.15 -2.90
C GLY A 67 -6.27 1.01 -2.83
N LEU A 68 -6.44 2.21 -2.28
CA LEU A 68 -5.33 3.13 -1.99
C LEU A 68 -4.79 2.91 -0.56
N CYS A 69 -3.75 3.66 -0.17
CA CYS A 69 -3.09 3.48 1.13
C CYS A 69 -4.05 3.57 2.33
N TYR A 70 -5.04 4.47 2.27
CA TYR A 70 -6.08 4.64 3.29
C TYR A 70 -7.14 3.53 3.30
N GLU A 71 -7.07 2.55 2.40
CA GLU A 71 -7.88 1.33 2.41
C GLU A 71 -7.03 0.11 2.73
N LEU A 72 -5.86 -0.02 2.09
CA LEU A 72 -4.98 -1.17 2.23
C LEU A 72 -4.35 -1.25 3.63
N ASN A 73 -3.79 -0.15 4.15
CA ASN A 73 -3.19 -0.16 5.47
C ASN A 73 -4.25 -0.37 6.59
N PRO A 74 -5.42 0.28 6.57
CA PRO A 74 -6.52 -0.04 7.48
C PRO A 74 -7.02 -1.49 7.38
N THR A 75 -7.06 -2.08 6.19
CA THR A 75 -7.43 -3.50 6.03
C THR A 75 -6.46 -4.42 6.78
N MET A 76 -5.15 -4.20 6.65
CA MET A 76 -4.13 -4.93 7.40
C MET A 76 -4.24 -4.63 8.91
N TYR A 77 -4.45 -3.38 9.31
CA TYR A 77 -4.65 -2.99 10.70
C TYR A 77 -5.79 -3.77 11.37
N TYR A 78 -6.96 -3.86 10.73
CA TYR A 78 -8.09 -4.61 11.30
C TYR A 78 -7.81 -6.11 11.42
N PHE A 79 -7.10 -6.68 10.45
CA PHE A 79 -6.66 -8.08 10.52
C PHE A 79 -5.74 -8.34 11.71
N LEU A 80 -4.71 -7.50 11.88
CA LEU A 80 -3.76 -7.63 13.00
C LEU A 80 -4.42 -7.36 14.35
N LYS A 81 -5.33 -6.37 14.41
CA LYS A 81 -6.10 -6.04 15.62
C LYS A 81 -7.01 -7.19 16.06
N ASP A 82 -7.62 -7.92 15.12
CA ASP A 82 -8.43 -9.10 15.43
C ASP A 82 -7.62 -10.27 16.00
N PHE A 83 -6.31 -10.32 15.72
CA PHE A 83 -5.38 -11.25 16.36
C PHE A 83 -4.88 -10.74 17.73
N GLY A 84 -5.34 -9.57 18.19
CA GLY A 84 -4.97 -8.99 19.47
C GLY A 84 -3.59 -8.32 19.49
N LEU A 85 -3.00 -8.03 18.33
CA LEU A 85 -1.75 -7.29 18.26
C LEU A 85 -1.99 -5.81 18.61
N ASP A 86 -1.01 -5.18 19.28
CA ASP A 86 -1.02 -3.75 19.60
C ASP A 86 -0.65 -2.94 18.35
N VAL A 87 -1.66 -2.65 17.53
CA VAL A 87 -1.54 -1.87 16.31
C VAL A 87 -2.37 -0.60 16.37
N TYR A 88 -1.89 0.44 15.71
CA TYR A 88 -2.59 1.72 15.56
C TYR A 88 -2.27 2.36 14.20
N LEU A 89 -3.16 3.24 13.73
CA LEU A 89 -2.96 3.96 12.48
C LEU A 89 -2.17 5.25 12.71
N VAL A 90 -1.44 5.68 11.69
CA VAL A 90 -0.73 6.97 11.65
C VAL A 90 -1.02 7.70 10.34
N SER A 91 -0.93 9.03 10.36
CA SER A 91 -1.11 9.87 9.18
C SER A 91 0.21 10.46 8.70
N GLY A 92 0.36 10.53 7.38
CA GLY A 92 1.55 11.07 6.74
C GLY A 92 1.28 11.76 5.41
N THR A 93 2.36 12.29 4.84
CA THR A 93 2.37 13.00 3.56
C THR A 93 3.50 12.44 2.70
N VAL A 94 3.15 11.98 1.49
CA VAL A 94 4.11 11.44 0.53
C VAL A 94 5.00 12.54 -0.04
N TYR A 95 6.27 12.24 -0.25
CA TYR A 95 7.19 13.12 -0.95
C TYR A 95 7.39 12.66 -2.39
N ASN A 96 7.19 13.56 -3.36
CA ASN A 96 7.50 13.31 -4.74
C ASN A 96 8.94 13.73 -5.02
N ALA A 97 9.87 12.80 -4.84
CA ALA A 97 11.30 13.04 -5.04
C ALA A 97 11.66 13.46 -6.48
N ALA A 98 10.89 13.06 -7.49
CA ALA A 98 11.17 13.41 -8.89
C ALA A 98 10.97 14.92 -9.15
N ASN A 99 10.03 15.53 -8.45
CA ASN A 99 9.69 16.95 -8.58
C ASN A 99 10.13 17.78 -7.35
N SER A 100 10.77 17.14 -6.37
CA SER A 100 11.20 17.75 -5.10
C SER A 100 10.09 18.49 -4.34
N ILE A 101 8.87 17.95 -4.34
CA ILE A 101 7.69 18.55 -3.70
C ILE A 101 6.93 17.53 -2.84
N TRP A 102 6.25 18.00 -1.81
CA TRP A 102 5.27 17.20 -1.09
C TRP A 102 4.01 16.97 -1.95
N ALA A 103 3.43 15.78 -1.80
CA ALA A 103 2.07 15.51 -2.26
C ALA A 103 1.05 16.24 -1.38
N VAL A 104 -0.24 16.03 -1.65
CA VAL A 104 -1.33 16.58 -0.85
C VAL A 104 -1.18 16.19 0.62
N ASP A 105 -1.37 17.17 1.49
CA ASP A 105 -1.10 17.03 2.92
C ASP A 105 -2.01 16.00 3.59
N SER A 106 -1.48 15.20 4.52
CA SER A 106 -2.23 14.12 5.21
C SER A 106 -2.88 13.10 4.27
N GLY A 107 -2.40 12.96 3.03
CA GLY A 107 -2.94 12.03 2.04
C GLY A 107 -2.54 10.56 2.22
N HIS A 108 -1.64 10.25 3.17
CA HIS A 108 -1.18 8.89 3.45
C HIS A 108 -1.63 8.41 4.83
N ILE A 109 -1.99 7.12 4.90
CA ILE A 109 -2.27 6.40 6.14
C ILE A 109 -1.40 5.16 6.13
N ALA A 110 -0.79 4.85 7.28
CA ALA A 110 -0.02 3.63 7.50
C ALA A 110 -0.36 3.02 8.88
N THR A 111 0.18 1.83 9.16
CA THR A 111 -0.05 1.13 10.42
C THR A 111 1.25 1.01 11.20
N VAL A 112 1.20 1.20 12.51
CA VAL A 112 2.33 0.93 13.41
C VAL A 112 1.96 -0.22 14.34
N LEU A 113 2.90 -1.15 14.53
CA LEU A 113 2.82 -2.28 15.45
C LEU A 113 3.77 -2.05 16.63
N LYS A 114 3.27 -2.27 17.85
CA LYS A 114 4.10 -2.43 19.05
C LYS A 114 4.31 -3.91 19.33
N HIS A 115 5.57 -4.35 19.36
CA HIS A 115 5.94 -5.73 19.63
C HIS A 115 7.20 -5.78 20.50
N HIS A 116 7.14 -6.44 21.66
CA HIS A 116 8.24 -6.53 22.62
C HIS A 116 8.93 -5.17 22.94
N HIS A 117 8.12 -4.15 23.25
CA HIS A 117 8.56 -2.76 23.51
C HIS A 117 9.27 -2.05 22.35
N LYS A 118 9.22 -2.62 21.13
CA LYS A 118 9.72 -2.02 19.90
C LYS A 118 8.56 -1.60 19.00
N LEU A 119 8.80 -0.60 18.17
CA LEU A 119 7.85 -0.12 17.17
C LEU A 119 8.29 -0.60 15.78
N TYR A 120 7.30 -0.97 14.97
CA TYR A 120 7.49 -1.36 13.59
C TYR A 120 6.43 -0.71 12.71
N LEU A 121 6.82 -0.19 11.56
CA LEU A 121 5.89 0.27 10.54
C LEU A 121 5.45 -0.94 9.72
N ILE A 122 4.15 -1.09 9.57
CA ILE A 122 3.50 -2.06 8.68
C ILE A 122 2.96 -1.28 7.49
N GLU A 123 3.67 -1.36 6.37
CA GLU A 123 3.35 -0.64 5.13
C GLU A 123 3.00 -1.64 4.02
N VAL A 124 1.73 -1.63 3.60
CA VAL A 124 1.19 -2.45 2.51
C VAL A 124 0.44 -1.62 1.46
N GLY A 125 0.44 -0.29 1.60
CA GLY A 125 -0.37 0.64 0.83
C GLY A 125 0.42 1.63 -0.03
N PHE A 126 1.75 1.55 -0.07
CA PHE A 126 2.60 2.55 -0.76
C PHE A 126 2.86 2.23 -2.25
N GLY A 127 1.79 1.91 -3.00
CA GLY A 127 1.89 1.56 -4.42
C GLY A 127 2.74 0.30 -4.63
N SER A 128 3.79 0.39 -5.45
CA SER A 128 4.78 -0.68 -5.62
C SER A 128 6.00 -0.57 -4.70
N TYR A 129 6.10 0.47 -3.87
CA TYR A 129 7.22 0.69 -2.96
C TYR A 129 6.97 0.01 -1.61
N LEU A 130 6.92 -1.32 -1.63
CA LEU A 130 6.53 -2.13 -0.49
C LEU A 130 7.74 -2.76 0.20
N PRO A 131 7.93 -2.56 1.53
CA PRO A 131 8.99 -3.21 2.28
C PRO A 131 8.84 -4.73 2.41
N LEU A 132 7.61 -5.25 2.29
CA LEU A 132 7.28 -6.69 2.39
C LEU A 132 7.64 -7.34 3.74
N ALA A 133 8.03 -6.54 4.73
CA ALA A 133 8.27 -6.93 6.10
C ALA A 133 8.11 -5.71 7.03
N PRO A 134 7.87 -5.91 8.34
CA PRO A 134 7.82 -4.81 9.31
C PRO A 134 9.11 -3.99 9.32
N VAL A 135 9.02 -2.66 9.18
CA VAL A 135 10.18 -1.76 9.19
C VAL A 135 10.44 -1.25 10.62
N PRO A 136 11.58 -1.59 11.25
CA PRO A 136 11.83 -1.24 12.64
C PRO A 136 12.12 0.26 12.81
N PHE A 137 11.57 0.86 13.87
CA PHE A 137 11.83 2.26 14.23
C PHE A 137 13.24 2.49 14.79
N SER A 138 13.99 1.43 15.08
CA SER A 138 15.42 1.49 15.46
C SER A 138 16.35 1.81 14.28
N GLY A 139 15.82 1.84 13.05
CA GLY A 139 16.51 2.36 11.87
C GLY A 139 17.30 1.32 11.08
N GLU A 140 17.23 0.03 11.45
CA GLU A 140 17.76 -1.05 10.63
C GLU A 140 17.09 -1.06 9.25
N VAL A 141 17.87 -1.39 8.24
CA VAL A 141 17.39 -1.46 6.85
C VAL A 141 16.60 -2.74 6.66
N VAL A 142 15.40 -2.61 6.09
CA VAL A 142 14.63 -3.72 5.54
C VAL A 142 14.92 -3.82 4.05
N HIS A 143 15.39 -4.99 3.64
CA HIS A 143 15.67 -5.32 2.24
C HIS A 143 14.50 -6.09 1.65
N SER A 144 13.98 -5.63 0.52
CA SER A 144 12.92 -6.30 -0.22
C SER A 144 13.24 -6.31 -1.72
N VAL A 145 12.50 -7.11 -2.48
CA VAL A 145 12.66 -7.13 -3.95
C VAL A 145 12.36 -5.77 -4.58
N THR A 146 11.57 -4.91 -3.93
CA THR A 146 11.22 -3.58 -4.45
C THR A 146 12.27 -2.52 -4.08
N GLY A 147 13.12 -2.78 -3.09
CA GLY A 147 14.13 -1.84 -2.62
C GLY A 147 14.51 -2.01 -1.16
N ASP A 148 15.30 -1.06 -0.67
CA ASP A 148 15.68 -0.93 0.73
C ASP A 148 14.85 0.15 1.40
N TYR A 149 14.43 -0.09 2.64
CA TYR A 149 13.58 0.80 3.42
C TYR A 149 14.13 0.98 4.83
N ARG A 150 14.03 2.19 5.37
CA ARG A 150 14.36 2.44 6.79
C ARG A 150 13.55 3.60 7.36
N ILE A 151 13.35 3.57 8.67
CA ILE A 151 12.75 4.69 9.41
C ILE A 151 13.85 5.56 10.00
N ARG A 152 13.70 6.88 9.93
CA ARG A 152 14.47 7.81 10.73
C ARG A 152 13.54 8.70 11.55
N LYS A 153 13.94 8.97 12.80
CA LYS A 153 13.31 9.99 13.62
C LYS A 153 13.83 11.35 13.17
N GLU A 154 13.06 12.04 12.35
CA GLU A 154 13.41 13.33 11.78
C GLU A 154 12.17 14.21 11.72
N THR A 155 12.25 15.40 12.29
CA THR A 155 11.17 16.38 12.24
C THR A 155 11.20 17.10 10.91
N THR A 156 10.09 17.06 10.19
CA THR A 156 9.82 17.81 8.97
C THR A 156 8.58 18.69 9.17
N GLU A 157 8.21 19.49 8.19
CA GLU A 157 6.91 20.18 8.21
C GLU A 157 5.70 19.22 8.11
N LYS A 158 5.95 17.93 7.82
CA LYS A 158 4.95 16.90 7.52
C LYS A 158 4.95 15.71 8.50
N GLY A 159 5.77 15.73 9.55
CA GLY A 159 5.86 14.61 10.48
C GLY A 159 7.05 14.68 11.43
N ASN A 160 7.07 13.79 12.41
CA ASN A 160 8.16 13.59 13.37
C ASN A 160 8.98 12.31 13.11
N TYR A 161 8.60 11.54 12.08
CA TYR A 161 9.36 10.45 11.50
C TYR A 161 9.29 10.49 9.97
N ILE A 162 10.25 9.83 9.32
CA ILE A 162 10.29 9.63 7.88
C ILE A 162 10.52 8.16 7.54
N LEU A 163 9.89 7.69 6.46
CA LEU A 163 10.28 6.48 5.75
C LEU A 163 11.17 6.89 4.58
N GLU A 164 12.41 6.43 4.58
CA GLU A 164 13.33 6.55 3.45
C GLU A 164 13.38 5.25 2.68
N MET A 165 13.64 5.37 1.37
CA MET A 165 13.80 4.22 0.48
C MET A 165 14.91 4.41 -0.54
N ARG A 166 15.52 3.30 -0.94
CA ARG A 166 16.32 3.15 -2.16
C ARG A 166 15.64 2.14 -3.05
N LYS A 167 15.30 2.53 -4.27
CA LYS A 167 14.51 1.67 -5.17
C LYS A 167 15.40 0.61 -5.78
N ASN A 168 14.89 -0.61 -5.92
CA ASN A 168 15.58 -1.62 -6.71
C ASN A 168 15.34 -1.33 -8.21
N ASN A 169 16.35 -0.77 -8.87
CA ASN A 169 16.28 -0.39 -10.29
C ASN A 169 15.99 -1.57 -11.22
N GLU A 170 16.47 -2.77 -10.90
CA GLU A 170 16.22 -3.96 -11.74
C GLU A 170 14.75 -4.38 -11.61
N PHE A 171 14.26 -4.59 -10.39
CA PHE A 171 12.90 -5.09 -10.15
C PHE A 171 11.80 -4.08 -10.51
N LEU A 172 12.03 -2.79 -10.23
CA LEU A 172 11.05 -1.74 -10.50
C LEU A 172 11.23 -1.10 -11.88
N ASN A 173 12.39 -1.25 -12.53
CA ASN A 173 12.72 -0.61 -13.81
C ASN A 173 12.31 0.88 -13.84
N GLN A 174 12.74 1.57 -12.77
CA GLN A 174 12.65 3.00 -12.57
C GLN A 174 14.07 3.49 -12.30
N SER A 175 14.52 4.52 -13.00
CA SER A 175 15.81 5.14 -12.69
C SER A 175 15.75 5.73 -11.27
N SER A 176 16.56 5.22 -10.36
CA SER A 176 16.82 5.85 -9.08
C SER A 176 18.32 6.02 -8.86
N ALA A 177 18.68 7.07 -8.13
CA ALA A 177 20.03 7.19 -7.61
C ALA A 177 20.28 6.08 -6.57
N ASP A 178 21.53 5.65 -6.42
CA ASP A 178 21.93 4.69 -5.38
C ASP A 178 21.78 5.24 -3.95
N ASP A 179 21.33 6.49 -3.82
CA ASP A 179 21.18 7.21 -2.57
C ASP A 179 19.77 7.13 -1.99
N TRP A 180 19.67 7.32 -0.67
CA TRP A 180 18.41 7.33 0.05
C TRP A 180 17.53 8.49 -0.39
N THR A 181 16.26 8.18 -0.65
CA THR A 181 15.24 9.18 -0.98
C THR A 181 14.11 9.15 0.04
N LEU A 182 13.52 10.31 0.31
CA LEU A 182 12.35 10.41 1.15
C LEU A 182 11.15 9.78 0.44
N GLY A 183 10.54 8.77 1.05
CA GLY A 183 9.27 8.20 0.61
C GLY A 183 8.10 9.03 1.12
N TYR A 184 7.97 9.13 2.45
CA TYR A 184 6.98 9.97 3.11
C TYR A 184 7.40 10.33 4.53
N ALA A 185 6.85 11.43 5.04
CA ALA A 185 6.91 11.76 6.46
C ALA A 185 5.57 11.43 7.13
N PHE A 186 5.60 11.15 8.43
CA PHE A 186 4.40 10.84 9.20
C PHE A 186 4.54 11.28 10.65
N TYR A 187 3.39 11.46 11.30
CA TYR A 187 3.26 11.71 12.72
C TYR A 187 3.06 10.37 13.43
N ILE A 188 3.85 10.09 14.48
CA ILE A 188 3.73 8.86 15.27
C ILE A 188 2.46 8.83 16.13
N GLU A 189 1.79 9.96 16.26
CA GLU A 189 0.54 10.12 16.97
C GLU A 189 -0.55 9.24 16.35
N GLU A 190 -1.22 8.46 17.21
CA GLU A 190 -2.30 7.57 16.82
C GLU A 190 -3.46 8.37 16.21
N VAL A 191 -3.97 7.86 15.09
CA VAL A 191 -5.17 8.37 14.43
C VAL A 191 -6.18 7.24 14.24
N ASP A 192 -7.42 7.60 13.93
CA ASP A 192 -8.54 6.68 13.77
C ASP A 192 -9.15 6.75 12.36
N GLU A 193 -10.29 6.10 12.19
CA GLU A 193 -11.06 6.08 10.96
C GLU A 193 -11.50 7.48 10.51
N THR A 194 -11.65 8.45 11.43
CA THR A 194 -11.95 9.86 11.09
C THR A 194 -10.85 10.43 10.23
N LYS A 195 -9.59 10.18 10.60
CA LYS A 195 -8.43 10.65 9.84
C LYS A 195 -8.26 9.88 8.53
N ALA A 196 -8.54 8.56 8.52
CA ALA A 196 -8.51 7.79 7.28
C ALA A 196 -9.57 8.26 6.27
N ASN A 197 -10.79 8.57 6.72
CA ASN A 197 -11.84 9.17 5.90
C ASN A 197 -11.47 10.59 5.43
N ALA A 198 -10.79 11.38 6.26
CA ALA A 198 -10.27 12.68 5.85
C ALA A 198 -9.19 12.54 4.75
N ALA A 199 -8.29 11.56 4.85
CA ALA A 199 -7.32 11.25 3.81
C ALA A 199 -8.01 10.84 2.50
N GLN A 200 -9.01 9.96 2.56
CA GLN A 200 -9.84 9.61 1.39
C GLN A 200 -10.43 10.86 0.74
N LYS A 201 -11.07 11.73 1.52
CA LYS A 201 -11.67 12.97 1.02
C LYS A 201 -10.66 13.87 0.33
N ILE A 202 -9.48 14.07 0.93
CA ILE A 202 -8.38 14.86 0.35
C ILE A 202 -7.95 14.25 -1.00
N ILE A 203 -7.77 12.93 -1.06
CA ILE A 203 -7.35 12.24 -2.28
C ILE A 203 -8.42 12.33 -3.38
N VAL A 204 -9.71 12.26 -3.03
CA VAL A 204 -10.81 12.40 -3.99
C VAL A 204 -10.94 13.83 -4.52
N GLU A 205 -10.90 14.82 -3.63
CA GLU A 205 -11.34 16.19 -3.95
C GLU A 205 -10.18 17.14 -4.33
N HIS A 206 -8.98 16.97 -3.76
CA HIS A 206 -7.92 17.96 -3.92
C HIS A 206 -7.41 18.01 -5.37
N GLU A 207 -7.29 19.22 -5.93
CA GLU A 207 -6.88 19.41 -7.33
C GLU A 207 -5.48 18.85 -7.62
N GLY A 208 -4.56 18.99 -6.66
CA GLY A 208 -3.21 18.39 -6.71
C GLY A 208 -3.14 16.89 -6.41
N SER A 209 -4.26 16.20 -6.17
CA SER A 209 -4.24 14.76 -5.93
C SER A 209 -3.81 14.00 -7.19
N PRO A 210 -2.90 13.02 -7.07
CA PRO A 210 -2.46 12.20 -8.20
C PRO A 210 -3.46 11.08 -8.54
N PHE A 211 -4.45 10.79 -7.70
CA PHE A 211 -5.30 9.60 -7.82
C PHE A 211 -6.75 9.88 -8.24
N ASN A 212 -7.12 11.13 -8.53
CA ASN A 212 -8.47 11.50 -9.00
C ASN A 212 -8.48 11.97 -10.47
N LYS A 213 -7.46 11.59 -11.26
CA LYS A 213 -7.28 12.05 -12.65
C LYS A 213 -7.52 10.96 -13.69
N VAL A 214 -6.80 9.86 -13.55
CA VAL A 214 -6.83 8.72 -14.49
C VAL A 214 -6.75 7.41 -13.71
N PRO A 215 -7.25 6.29 -14.28
CA PRO A 215 -7.07 4.98 -13.68
C PRO A 215 -5.61 4.63 -13.50
N LEU A 216 -5.29 4.11 -12.32
CA LEU A 216 -3.99 3.60 -11.95
C LEU A 216 -4.21 2.32 -11.13
N ILE A 217 -3.70 1.21 -11.66
CA ILE A 217 -3.72 -0.09 -10.98
C ILE A 217 -2.29 -0.61 -10.98
N VAL A 218 -1.78 -1.03 -9.83
CA VAL A 218 -0.44 -1.59 -9.69
C VAL A 218 -0.50 -2.81 -8.77
N LYS A 219 0.23 -3.87 -9.11
CA LYS A 219 0.34 -5.05 -8.25
C LYS A 219 1.69 -5.72 -8.44
N LEU A 220 2.28 -6.21 -7.36
CA LEU A 220 3.48 -7.02 -7.46
C LEU A 220 3.13 -8.40 -8.06
N THR A 221 4.12 -9.00 -8.71
CA THR A 221 4.13 -10.38 -9.16
C THR A 221 5.33 -11.09 -8.53
N HIS A 222 5.41 -12.41 -8.65
CA HIS A 222 6.51 -13.20 -8.09
C HIS A 222 7.89 -12.80 -8.65
N ASP A 223 7.90 -12.26 -9.87
CA ASP A 223 9.07 -11.95 -10.71
C ASP A 223 9.16 -10.46 -11.09
N GLY A 224 8.31 -9.59 -10.52
CA GLY A 224 8.28 -8.18 -10.85
C GLY A 224 7.00 -7.47 -10.43
N HIS A 225 6.43 -6.67 -11.34
CA HIS A 225 5.17 -5.97 -11.10
C HIS A 225 4.45 -5.62 -12.41
N ALA A 226 3.14 -5.44 -12.32
CA ALA A 226 2.31 -4.95 -13.41
C ALA A 226 1.66 -3.63 -13.02
N SER A 227 1.59 -2.70 -13.97
CA SER A 227 0.89 -1.42 -13.84
C SER A 227 -0.02 -1.21 -15.03
N LEU A 228 -1.29 -0.91 -14.79
CA LEU A 228 -2.28 -0.60 -15.82
C LEU A 228 -2.76 0.83 -15.60
N THR A 229 -2.72 1.61 -16.67
CA THR A 229 -3.41 2.90 -16.78
C THR A 229 -4.51 2.78 -17.84
N LYS A 230 -5.26 3.86 -18.09
CA LYS A 230 -6.24 3.88 -19.19
C LYS A 230 -5.61 3.50 -20.54
N ASP A 231 -4.41 4.01 -20.81
CA ASP A 231 -3.83 3.95 -22.15
C ASP A 231 -2.76 2.86 -22.32
N SER A 232 -2.28 2.24 -21.24
CA SER A 232 -1.18 1.27 -21.34
C SER A 232 -1.09 0.27 -20.20
N LEU A 233 -0.62 -0.93 -20.54
CA LEU A 233 -0.15 -1.93 -19.59
C LEU A 233 1.38 -1.94 -19.61
N THR A 234 1.98 -1.78 -18.43
CA THR A 234 3.42 -1.93 -18.22
C THR A 234 3.66 -3.14 -17.34
N ILE A 235 4.47 -4.08 -17.81
CA ILE A 235 4.90 -5.26 -17.05
C ILE A 235 6.41 -5.20 -16.92
N THR A 236 6.90 -5.32 -15.69
CA THR A 236 8.31 -5.59 -15.43
C THR A 236 8.41 -7.03 -14.92
N LYS A 237 9.25 -7.84 -15.56
CA LYS A 237 9.50 -9.24 -15.23
C LYS A 237 10.99 -9.54 -15.39
N ASP A 238 11.62 -10.10 -14.36
CA ASP A 238 13.05 -10.47 -14.38
C ASP A 238 13.97 -9.33 -14.88
N GLY A 239 13.70 -8.10 -14.41
CA GLY A 239 14.42 -6.90 -14.81
C GLY A 239 14.03 -6.29 -16.16
N LYS A 240 13.22 -6.99 -16.97
CA LYS A 240 12.80 -6.57 -18.30
C LYS A 240 11.44 -5.91 -18.25
N LYS A 241 11.35 -4.70 -18.81
CA LYS A 241 10.12 -3.92 -18.91
C LYS A 241 9.55 -4.01 -20.31
N SER A 242 8.27 -4.36 -20.40
CA SER A 242 7.45 -4.23 -21.61
C SER A 242 6.33 -3.25 -21.36
N LYS A 243 6.02 -2.43 -22.35
CA LYS A 243 4.88 -1.52 -22.33
C LYS A 243 4.08 -1.69 -23.62
N GLU A 244 2.78 -1.90 -23.49
CA GLU A 244 1.85 -2.01 -24.60
C GLU A 244 0.70 -1.02 -24.43
N GLU A 245 0.18 -0.52 -25.54
CA GLU A 245 -1.03 0.31 -25.56
C GLU A 245 -2.25 -0.56 -25.27
N VAL A 246 -3.23 0.02 -24.59
CA VAL A 246 -4.45 -0.67 -24.17
C VAL A 246 -5.65 0.04 -24.78
N THR A 247 -6.51 -0.70 -25.46
CA THR A 247 -7.81 -0.20 -25.90
C THR A 247 -8.86 -0.35 -24.80
N ASP A 248 -9.96 0.40 -24.89
CA ASP A 248 -11.08 0.29 -23.95
C ASP A 248 -11.64 -1.14 -23.87
N GLU A 249 -11.64 -1.89 -24.98
CA GLU A 249 -12.10 -3.30 -25.03
C GLU A 249 -11.15 -4.25 -24.29
N GLN A 250 -9.84 -3.98 -24.35
CA GLN A 250 -8.84 -4.77 -23.64
C GLN A 250 -8.79 -4.44 -22.14
N TYR A 251 -9.08 -3.20 -21.77
CA TYR A 251 -8.94 -2.69 -20.40
C TYR A 251 -9.68 -3.55 -19.37
N THR A 252 -10.97 -3.84 -19.58
CA THR A 252 -11.77 -4.67 -18.67
C THR A 252 -11.22 -6.09 -18.54
N ASN A 253 -10.78 -6.68 -19.65
CA ASN A 253 -10.18 -8.01 -19.63
C ASN A 253 -8.83 -8.03 -18.89
N LEU A 254 -8.05 -6.96 -18.99
CA LEU A 254 -6.77 -6.80 -18.30
C LEU A 254 -6.94 -6.58 -16.81
N LEU A 255 -7.96 -5.80 -16.39
CA LEU A 255 -8.33 -5.66 -14.98
C LEU A 255 -8.55 -7.04 -14.32
N HIS A 256 -9.35 -7.88 -14.96
CA HIS A 256 -9.63 -9.22 -14.44
C HIS A 256 -8.40 -10.13 -14.52
N SER A 257 -7.81 -10.30 -15.71
CA SER A 257 -6.76 -11.30 -15.94
C SER A 257 -5.42 -10.99 -15.25
N LYS A 258 -5.09 -9.72 -14.99
CA LYS A 258 -3.82 -9.32 -14.36
C LYS A 258 -3.97 -8.92 -12.90
N PHE A 259 -5.13 -8.38 -12.51
CA PHE A 259 -5.34 -7.81 -11.18
C PHE A 259 -6.49 -8.45 -10.40
N GLY A 260 -7.24 -9.37 -10.99
CA GLY A 260 -8.39 -10.01 -10.34
C GLY A 260 -9.57 -9.06 -10.10
N ILE A 261 -9.62 -7.94 -10.82
CA ILE A 261 -10.66 -6.92 -10.65
C ILE A 261 -11.79 -7.17 -11.66
N THR A 262 -13.02 -7.26 -11.15
CA THR A 262 -14.26 -7.14 -11.92
C THR A 262 -15.04 -5.95 -11.36
N LEU A 263 -15.46 -5.05 -12.25
CA LEU A 263 -16.24 -3.85 -11.93
C LEU A 263 -17.74 -4.14 -11.95
#